data_AF-R8NHU2-F1
#
_entry.id   AF-R8NHU2-F1
#
_cell.length_a   1.000
_cell.length_b   1.000
_cell.length_c   1.000
_cell.angle_alpha   90.00
_cell.angle_beta   90.00
_cell.angle_gamma   90.00
#
_symmetry.space_group_name_H-M   'P 1'
#
loop_
_entity.id
_entity.type
_entity.pdbx_description
1 polymer ?
#
loop_
_entity_poly.entity_id
_entity_poly.type
_entity_poly.pdbx_seq_one_letter_code
_entity_poly.pdbx_strand_id
1 'polypeptide(L)'
;MQITNQPQFDQQKLKYDINYNIEAGVKVLRSMYQRTDLPKVKAAGPEVIENWYFSVMAYNGTKPANSPLYKATGQKNLNAYQEKVFSILEQYSFLNDTKLGQFPFSTADFEYDPNTSTNIVFKKKEYILTNLHSSIYHLKTGDQVLVTRDGVNLRSKPTSASSGKPLSKNTNLIIQGNAAYDESVDSSNQFVWYPVKTANQKLVGYISSAYIMKKV
;
A
#
# COMPACT_ATOMS: atom_id res chain seq x y z
N MET A 1 0.66 15.96 0.50
CA MET A 1 0.53 15.15 1.72
C MET A 1 0.26 15.96 3.01
N GLN A 2 -0.36 17.16 2.95
CA GLN A 2 -0.73 18.00 4.12
C GLN A 2 0.37 18.17 5.20
N ILE A 3 1.63 18.24 4.78
CA ILE A 3 2.73 18.53 5.69
C ILE A 3 2.66 20.00 6.04
N THR A 4 2.46 20.30 7.32
CA THR A 4 2.47 21.67 7.85
C THR A 4 3.47 21.74 8.99
N ASN A 5 4.12 22.88 9.17
CA ASN A 5 4.92 23.22 10.35
C ASN A 5 6.08 22.23 10.65
N GLN A 6 6.75 21.75 9.61
CA GLN A 6 7.96 20.94 9.72
C GLN A 6 9.18 21.81 9.37
N PRO A 7 9.86 22.44 10.36
CA PRO A 7 10.86 23.48 10.12
C PRO A 7 12.10 22.98 9.35
N GLN A 8 12.32 21.67 9.30
CA GLN A 8 13.39 21.04 8.52
C GLN A 8 13.15 21.05 7.01
N PHE A 9 11.96 21.44 6.54
CA PHE A 9 11.63 21.53 5.11
C PHE A 9 11.42 22.99 4.69
N ASP A 10 11.66 23.25 3.40
CA ASP A 10 11.37 24.53 2.77
C ASP A 10 9.85 24.72 2.65
N GLN A 11 9.29 25.66 3.42
CA GLN A 11 7.84 25.88 3.49
C GLN A 11 7.25 26.41 2.18
N GLN A 12 8.01 27.16 1.38
CA GLN A 12 7.55 27.64 0.07
C GLN A 12 7.44 26.46 -0.90
N LYS A 13 8.46 25.61 -0.94
CA LYS A 13 8.42 24.40 -1.78
C LYS A 13 7.35 23.41 -1.31
N LEU A 14 7.14 23.25 -0.01
CA LEU A 14 6.03 22.43 0.49
C LEU A 14 4.68 22.91 -0.06
N LYS A 15 4.49 24.21 -0.26
CA LYS A 15 3.21 24.76 -0.72
C LYS A 15 3.04 24.72 -2.25
N TYR A 16 4.11 24.99 -3.00
CA TYR A 16 4.02 25.26 -4.44
C TYR A 16 4.69 24.19 -5.33
N ASP A 17 5.52 23.33 -4.77
CA ASP A 17 6.17 22.24 -5.50
C ASP A 17 5.56 20.90 -5.08
N ILE A 18 4.74 20.32 -5.96
CA ILE A 18 4.04 19.07 -5.70
C ILE A 18 5.02 17.90 -5.51
N ASN A 19 6.10 17.85 -6.28
CA ASN A 19 7.09 16.77 -6.18
C ASN A 19 7.82 16.86 -4.85
N TYR A 20 8.23 18.08 -4.46
CA TYR A 20 8.84 18.32 -3.16
C TYR A 20 7.89 17.98 -2.01
N ASN A 21 6.61 18.36 -2.12
CA ASN A 21 5.61 18.05 -1.10
C ASN A 21 5.40 16.53 -0.92
N ILE A 22 5.35 15.78 -2.03
CA ILE A 22 5.25 14.32 -2.00
C ILE A 22 6.52 13.72 -1.41
N GLU A 23 7.71 14.13 -1.86
CA GLU A 23 8.98 13.62 -1.37
C GLU A 23 9.16 13.85 0.14
N ALA A 24 8.86 15.07 0.61
CA ALA A 24 8.88 15.38 2.04
C ALA A 24 7.90 14.50 2.83
N GLY A 25 6.72 14.22 2.27
CA GLY A 25 5.68 13.43 2.94
C GLY A 25 6.07 11.97 3.05
N VAL A 26 6.68 11.42 1.99
CA VAL A 26 7.27 10.09 2.01
C VAL A 26 8.41 10.00 3.02
N LYS A 27 9.26 11.03 3.13
CA LYS A 27 10.32 11.09 4.16
C LYS A 27 9.76 11.03 5.58
N VAL A 28 8.72 11.82 5.87
CA VAL A 28 8.05 11.80 7.19
C VAL A 28 7.35 10.47 7.46
N LEU A 29 6.63 9.91 6.48
CA LEU A 29 6.00 8.60 6.65
C LEU A 29 7.03 7.49 6.90
N ARG A 30 8.16 7.52 6.19
CA ARG A 30 9.28 6.61 6.41
C ARG A 30 9.90 6.77 7.80
N SER A 31 10.04 8.00 8.31
CA SER A 31 10.54 8.20 9.67
C SER A 31 9.55 7.66 10.72
N MET A 32 8.24 7.73 10.46
CA MET A 32 7.25 7.06 11.32
C MET A 32 7.42 5.54 11.29
N TYR A 33 7.70 4.96 10.12
CA TYR A 33 7.99 3.53 10.03
C TYR A 33 9.25 3.11 10.80
N GLN A 34 10.24 3.98 10.93
CA GLN A 34 11.47 3.72 11.67
C GLN A 34 11.32 3.83 13.20
N ARG A 35 10.20 4.37 13.69
CA ARG A 35 9.93 4.45 15.14
C ARG A 35 9.85 3.06 15.75
N THR A 36 10.53 2.87 16.88
CA THR A 36 10.60 1.61 17.63
C THR A 36 9.47 1.48 18.66
N ASP A 37 8.78 2.57 18.98
CA ASP A 37 7.66 2.58 19.92
C ASP A 37 6.33 2.15 19.29
N LEU A 38 6.25 2.05 17.96
CA LEU A 38 5.04 1.66 17.25
C LEU A 38 4.95 0.14 17.08
N PRO A 39 3.74 -0.45 17.13
CA PRO A 39 3.59 -1.86 16.86
C PRO A 39 3.91 -2.22 15.40
N LYS A 40 4.33 -3.47 15.18
CA LYS A 40 4.67 -4.04 13.87
C LYS A 40 3.96 -5.36 13.62
N VAL A 41 3.91 -5.75 12.35
CA VAL A 41 3.48 -7.09 11.95
C VAL A 41 4.70 -8.02 11.98
N LYS A 42 4.58 -9.14 12.68
CA LYS A 42 5.65 -10.12 12.85
C LYS A 42 6.11 -10.63 11.49
N ALA A 43 7.44 -10.68 11.30
CA ALA A 43 8.10 -11.18 10.08
C ALA A 43 7.70 -10.46 8.77
N ALA A 44 7.07 -9.29 8.85
CA ALA A 44 6.74 -8.46 7.70
C ALA A 44 7.74 -7.31 7.58
N GLY A 45 8.21 -7.03 6.36
CA GLY A 45 9.05 -5.86 6.06
C GLY A 45 8.25 -4.65 5.57
N PRO A 46 8.93 -3.60 5.10
CA PRO A 46 8.29 -2.40 4.51
C PRO A 46 7.63 -2.67 3.16
N GLU A 47 7.88 -3.82 2.53
CA GLU A 47 7.17 -4.24 1.33
C GLU A 47 5.72 -4.68 1.61
N VAL A 48 5.37 -5.01 2.86
CA VAL A 48 4.03 -5.47 3.24
C VAL A 48 3.17 -4.29 3.73
N ILE A 49 2.04 -4.04 3.06
CA ILE A 49 1.22 -2.85 3.33
C ILE A 49 0.64 -2.83 4.76
N GLU A 50 0.22 -3.98 5.29
CA GLU A 50 -0.31 -4.08 6.66
C GLU A 50 0.70 -3.60 7.71
N ASN A 51 1.99 -3.77 7.45
CA ASN A 51 3.05 -3.36 8.36
C ASN A 51 3.24 -1.84 8.44
N TRP A 52 2.58 -1.08 7.56
CA TRP A 52 2.56 0.39 7.59
C TRP A 52 1.43 0.96 8.44
N TYR A 53 0.46 0.16 8.89
CA TYR A 53 -0.75 0.62 9.57
C TYR A 53 -0.47 1.62 10.71
N PHE A 54 0.41 1.26 11.64
CA PHE A 54 0.77 2.13 12.77
C PHE A 54 1.64 3.32 12.36
N SER A 55 2.38 3.20 11.25
CA SER A 55 3.19 4.31 10.72
C SER A 55 2.30 5.38 10.10
N VAL A 56 1.24 4.96 9.40
CA VAL A 56 0.19 5.84 8.87
C VAL A 56 -0.59 6.51 10.02
N MET A 57 -0.91 5.75 11.07
CA MET A 57 -1.51 6.34 12.29
C MET A 57 -0.58 7.41 12.87
N ALA A 58 0.70 7.09 13.07
CA ALA A 58 1.68 8.01 13.63
C ALA A 58 1.96 9.24 12.77
N TYR A 59 1.80 9.14 11.44
CA TYR A 59 1.90 10.27 10.51
C TYR A 59 0.87 11.36 10.82
N ASN A 60 -0.36 10.97 11.19
CA ASN A 60 -1.37 11.90 11.67
C ASN A 60 -1.22 12.19 13.18
N GLY A 61 -0.81 11.18 13.95
CA GLY A 61 -0.53 11.25 15.38
C GLY A 61 -1.10 10.04 16.12
N THR A 62 -0.36 9.55 17.11
CA THR A 62 -0.80 8.45 17.99
C THR A 62 -1.74 8.95 19.09
N LYS A 63 -2.77 9.74 18.71
CA LYS A 63 -3.74 10.37 19.62
C LYS A 63 -4.95 9.46 19.85
N PRO A 64 -5.70 9.63 20.95
CA PRO A 64 -6.90 8.85 21.26
C PRO A 64 -7.91 8.76 20.12
N ALA A 65 -8.10 9.86 19.38
CA ALA A 65 -8.98 9.92 18.21
C ALA A 65 -8.61 8.93 17.09
N ASN A 66 -7.33 8.52 17.02
CA ASN A 66 -6.82 7.56 16.05
C ASN A 66 -6.71 6.14 16.62
N SER A 67 -7.17 5.87 17.85
CA SER A 67 -7.25 4.50 18.37
C SER A 67 -8.05 3.62 17.39
N PRO A 68 -7.56 2.42 17.02
CA PRO A 68 -8.27 1.51 16.11
C PRO A 68 -9.64 1.06 16.63
N LEU A 69 -9.81 1.06 17.96
CA LEU A 69 -11.04 0.69 18.65
C LEU A 69 -11.50 1.81 19.56
N TYR A 70 -12.82 1.99 19.70
CA TYR A 70 -13.38 2.81 20.76
C TYR A 70 -13.21 2.11 22.12
N LYS A 71 -12.48 2.74 23.06
CA LYS A 71 -12.16 2.15 24.37
C LYS A 71 -13.39 1.61 25.13
N ALA A 72 -14.50 2.34 25.09
CA ALA A 72 -15.71 2.00 25.85
C ALA A 72 -16.47 0.79 25.30
N THR A 73 -16.46 0.59 23.98
CA THR A 73 -17.31 -0.42 23.31
C THR A 73 -16.53 -1.54 22.66
N GLY A 74 -15.22 -1.38 22.47
CA GLY A 74 -14.38 -2.27 21.67
C GLY A 74 -14.70 -2.28 20.17
N GLN A 75 -15.63 -1.44 19.72
CA GLN A 75 -16.00 -1.37 18.31
C GLN A 75 -14.91 -0.70 17.47
N LYS A 76 -14.79 -1.13 16.22
CA LYS A 76 -13.83 -0.57 15.27
C LYS A 76 -14.10 0.91 15.03
N ASN A 77 -13.07 1.73 15.18
CA ASN A 77 -13.14 3.17 14.91
C ASN A 77 -12.84 3.44 13.43
N LEU A 78 -13.84 3.27 12.57
CA LEU A 78 -13.73 3.53 11.13
C LEU A 78 -13.38 4.99 10.80
N ASN A 79 -13.48 5.90 11.78
CA ASN A 79 -13.14 7.30 11.61
C ASN A 79 -11.66 7.61 11.85
N ALA A 80 -10.89 6.68 12.43
CA ALA A 80 -9.47 6.85 12.65
C ALA A 80 -8.72 7.07 11.32
N TYR A 81 -7.69 7.90 11.35
CA TYR A 81 -6.99 8.32 10.13
C TYR A 81 -6.49 7.14 9.29
N GLN A 82 -5.83 6.19 9.92
CA GLN A 82 -5.29 5.00 9.26
C GLN A 82 -6.39 4.06 8.73
N GLU A 83 -7.55 4.00 9.38
CA GLU A 83 -8.68 3.20 8.88
C GLU A 83 -9.23 3.79 7.59
N LYS A 84 -9.35 5.12 7.50
CA LYS A 84 -9.72 5.81 6.27
C LYS A 84 -8.71 5.59 5.15
N VAL A 85 -7.41 5.73 5.44
CA VAL A 85 -6.35 5.49 4.45
C VAL A 85 -6.40 4.05 3.92
N PHE A 86 -6.51 3.06 4.80
CA PHE A 86 -6.55 1.66 4.39
C PHE A 86 -7.84 1.32 3.62
N SER A 87 -8.96 1.95 3.97
CA SER A 87 -10.22 1.79 3.22
C SER A 87 -10.11 2.32 1.79
N ILE A 88 -9.42 3.46 1.62
CA ILE A 88 -9.10 4.02 0.30
C ILE A 88 -8.18 3.06 -0.48
N LEU A 89 -7.15 2.49 0.16
CA LEU A 89 -6.26 1.52 -0.49
C LEU A 89 -7.02 0.29 -1.00
N GLU A 90 -7.97 -0.23 -0.23
CA GLU A 90 -8.84 -1.33 -0.69
C GLU A 90 -9.73 -0.91 -1.87
N GLN A 91 -10.37 0.27 -1.78
CA GLN A 91 -11.27 0.79 -2.81
C GLN A 91 -10.55 1.01 -4.15
N TYR A 92 -9.32 1.49 -4.13
CA TYR A 92 -8.53 1.79 -5.33
C TYR A 92 -7.54 0.67 -5.70
N SER A 93 -7.78 -0.56 -5.24
CA SER A 93 -6.97 -1.74 -5.58
C SER A 93 -7.15 -2.25 -7.02
N PHE A 94 -8.17 -1.78 -7.75
CA PHE A 94 -8.57 -2.21 -9.10
C PHE A 94 -9.05 -3.68 -9.23
N LEU A 95 -8.97 -4.46 -8.16
CA LEU A 95 -9.46 -5.83 -8.10
C LEU A 95 -10.94 -5.90 -7.66
N ASN A 96 -11.49 -4.81 -7.11
CA ASN A 96 -12.85 -4.66 -6.56
C ASN A 96 -13.17 -5.58 -5.37
N ASP A 97 -12.27 -6.49 -5.00
CA ASP A 97 -12.43 -7.47 -3.91
C ASP A 97 -11.22 -7.50 -2.94
N THR A 98 -10.24 -6.61 -3.10
CA THR A 98 -9.08 -6.58 -2.20
C THR A 98 -9.53 -6.29 -0.77
N LYS A 99 -9.14 -7.18 0.14
CA LYS A 99 -9.33 -7.06 1.58
C LYS A 99 -7.99 -7.26 2.25
N LEU A 100 -7.49 -6.19 2.88
CA LEU A 100 -6.20 -6.23 3.57
C LEU A 100 -6.30 -7.05 4.86
N GLY A 101 -5.16 -7.53 5.34
CA GLY A 101 -5.07 -8.31 6.57
C GLY A 101 -5.70 -7.55 7.75
N GLN A 102 -6.64 -8.18 8.45
CA GLN A 102 -7.33 -7.57 9.59
C GLN A 102 -6.57 -7.83 10.87
N PHE A 103 -6.29 -6.76 11.62
CA PHE A 103 -5.63 -6.90 12.92
C PHE A 103 -6.58 -7.45 13.99
N PRO A 104 -6.15 -8.44 14.78
CA PRO A 104 -6.92 -8.99 15.89
C PRO A 104 -6.75 -8.09 17.13
N PHE A 105 -7.17 -6.83 17.01
CA PHE A 105 -7.03 -5.85 18.08
C PHE A 105 -7.91 -6.16 19.28
N SER A 106 -7.40 -5.85 20.47
CA SER A 106 -8.16 -5.76 21.71
C SER A 106 -8.02 -4.36 22.30
N THR A 107 -9.00 -3.88 23.06
CA THR A 107 -8.90 -2.59 23.77
C THR A 107 -7.73 -2.59 24.76
N ALA A 108 -7.35 -3.75 25.30
CA ALA A 108 -6.19 -3.91 26.18
C ALA A 108 -4.85 -3.64 25.48
N ASP A 109 -4.80 -3.65 24.14
CA ASP A 109 -3.59 -3.33 23.38
C ASP A 109 -3.24 -1.82 23.45
N PHE A 110 -4.21 -0.97 23.81
CA PHE A 110 -4.10 0.48 23.75
C PHE A 110 -4.46 1.13 25.09
N GLU A 111 -3.46 1.70 25.78
CA GLU A 111 -3.71 2.50 26.98
C GLU A 111 -3.75 3.99 26.61
N TYR A 112 -4.88 4.64 26.87
CA TYR A 112 -5.07 6.08 26.71
C TYR A 112 -6.30 6.58 27.47
N ASP A 113 -6.36 7.89 27.73
CA ASP A 113 -7.58 8.59 28.17
C ASP A 113 -8.28 9.23 26.96
N PRO A 114 -9.52 8.83 26.62
CA PRO A 114 -10.25 9.37 25.47
C PRO A 114 -10.54 10.87 25.56
N ASN A 115 -10.47 11.47 26.76
CA ASN A 115 -10.79 12.88 26.99
C ASN A 115 -9.56 13.80 26.92
N THR A 116 -8.38 13.27 26.60
CA THR A 116 -7.13 14.02 26.56
C THR A 116 -6.49 13.99 25.18
N SER A 117 -5.48 14.84 24.97
CA SER A 117 -4.62 14.80 23.80
C SER A 117 -3.32 14.00 24.04
N THR A 118 -3.21 13.27 25.14
CA THR A 118 -2.02 12.46 25.46
C THR A 118 -1.91 11.30 24.48
N ASN A 119 -0.68 10.97 24.07
CA ASN A 119 -0.46 9.88 23.11
C ASN A 119 -0.88 8.52 23.69
N ILE A 120 -1.38 7.65 22.82
CA ILE A 120 -1.67 6.25 23.11
C ILE A 120 -0.36 5.53 23.48
N VAL A 121 -0.39 4.78 24.57
CA VAL A 121 0.65 3.82 24.95
C VAL A 121 0.26 2.45 24.41
N PHE A 122 1.01 1.96 23.42
CA PHE A 122 0.79 0.63 22.85
C PHE A 122 1.36 -0.45 23.78
N LYS A 123 0.47 -1.27 24.36
CA LYS A 123 0.82 -2.39 25.24
C LYS A 123 1.27 -3.63 24.47
N LYS A 124 0.71 -3.84 23.28
CA LYS A 124 1.12 -4.89 22.35
C LYS A 124 1.96 -4.29 21.23
N LYS A 125 3.20 -4.75 21.08
CA LYS A 125 4.17 -4.24 20.07
C LYS A 125 4.27 -5.08 18.81
N GLU A 126 3.72 -6.30 18.81
CA GLU A 126 3.82 -7.21 17.68
C GLU A 126 2.48 -7.91 17.43
N TYR A 127 2.07 -7.99 16.16
CA TYR A 127 0.88 -8.69 15.71
C TYR A 127 1.22 -9.77 14.70
N ILE A 128 0.55 -10.92 14.79
CA ILE A 128 0.58 -11.95 13.75
C ILE A 128 -0.68 -11.77 12.92
N LEU A 129 -0.51 -11.61 11.62
CA LEU A 129 -1.61 -11.47 10.67
C LEU A 129 -1.54 -12.59 9.64
N THR A 130 -2.72 -12.94 9.12
CA THR A 130 -2.87 -13.73 7.90
C THR A 130 -3.21 -12.79 6.75
N ASN A 131 -3.05 -13.26 5.50
CA ASN A 131 -3.39 -12.51 4.28
C ASN A 131 -2.62 -11.18 4.13
N LEU A 132 -1.29 -11.27 4.08
CA LEU A 132 -0.40 -10.11 3.89
C LEU A 132 -0.25 -9.77 2.42
N HIS A 133 -0.19 -8.47 2.11
CA HIS A 133 -0.06 -7.99 0.73
C HIS A 133 1.29 -7.32 0.53
N SER A 134 2.19 -8.05 -0.14
CA SER A 134 3.49 -7.52 -0.56
C SER A 134 3.36 -6.64 -1.78
N SER A 135 4.15 -5.57 -1.81
CA SER A 135 4.27 -4.67 -2.94
C SER A 135 4.75 -5.41 -4.19
N ILE A 136 3.99 -5.23 -5.27
CA ILE A 136 4.31 -5.72 -6.61
C ILE A 136 5.12 -4.71 -7.44
N TYR A 137 5.53 -3.60 -6.83
CA TYR A 137 6.33 -2.54 -7.46
C TYR A 137 7.85 -2.82 -7.46
N HIS A 138 8.31 -3.85 -6.74
CA HIS A 138 9.74 -4.18 -6.60
C HIS A 138 10.17 -5.38 -7.44
N LEU A 139 9.37 -5.74 -8.44
CA LEU A 139 9.69 -6.84 -9.35
C LEU A 139 10.89 -6.50 -10.23
N LYS A 140 11.74 -7.50 -10.45
CA LYS A 140 12.97 -7.41 -11.25
C LYS A 140 12.91 -8.37 -12.43
N THR A 141 13.71 -8.10 -13.45
CA THR A 141 13.88 -9.03 -14.58
C THR A 141 14.20 -10.44 -14.08
N GLY A 142 13.48 -11.43 -14.59
CA GLY A 142 13.59 -12.83 -14.18
C GLY A 142 12.61 -13.27 -13.08
N ASP A 143 12.00 -12.34 -12.34
CA ASP A 143 10.95 -12.68 -11.38
C ASP A 143 9.78 -13.37 -12.11
N GLN A 144 9.25 -14.41 -11.46
CA GLN A 144 8.04 -15.10 -11.92
C GLN A 144 6.81 -14.53 -11.23
N VAL A 145 5.76 -14.28 -12.01
CA VAL A 145 4.47 -13.79 -11.51
C VAL A 145 3.33 -14.60 -12.10
N LEU A 146 2.22 -14.65 -11.38
CA LEU A 146 0.99 -15.32 -11.79
C LEU A 146 -0.11 -14.30 -12.03
N VAL A 147 -0.89 -14.49 -13.09
CA VAL A 147 -2.10 -13.71 -13.36
C VAL A 147 -3.18 -14.06 -12.32
N THR A 148 -3.81 -13.05 -11.71
CA THR A 148 -4.71 -13.24 -10.57
C THR A 148 -6.16 -13.59 -10.94
N ARG A 149 -6.59 -13.31 -12.17
CA ARG A 149 -7.95 -13.60 -12.67
C ARG A 149 -7.99 -13.86 -14.18
N ASP A 150 -9.08 -14.43 -14.67
CA ASP A 150 -9.28 -14.64 -16.11
C ASP A 150 -9.55 -13.33 -16.85
N GLY A 151 -9.22 -13.30 -18.15
CA GLY A 151 -9.51 -12.17 -19.03
C GLY A 151 -8.58 -10.97 -18.84
N VAL A 152 -7.46 -11.13 -18.13
CA VAL A 152 -6.47 -10.06 -17.99
C VAL A 152 -5.72 -9.92 -19.31
N ASN A 153 -5.76 -8.72 -19.89
CA ASN A 153 -5.16 -8.46 -21.19
C ASN A 153 -3.64 -8.27 -21.08
N LEU A 154 -2.88 -9.12 -21.78
CA LEU A 154 -1.49 -8.87 -22.15
C LEU A 154 -1.47 -7.91 -23.34
N ARG A 155 -0.83 -6.76 -23.17
CA ARG A 155 -0.93 -5.63 -24.08
C ARG A 155 0.35 -5.39 -24.86
N SER A 156 0.26 -4.79 -26.04
CA SER A 156 1.44 -4.44 -26.83
C SER A 156 2.20 -3.23 -26.29
N LYS A 157 1.52 -2.36 -25.53
CA LYS A 157 2.05 -1.14 -24.93
C LYS A 157 1.57 -1.02 -23.47
N PRO A 158 2.26 -0.23 -22.62
CA PRO A 158 1.85 0.04 -21.25
C PRO A 158 0.66 1.03 -21.20
N THR A 159 -0.48 0.65 -21.75
CA THR A 159 -1.72 1.45 -21.73
C THR A 159 -2.94 0.56 -21.86
N SER A 160 -4.05 0.94 -21.22
CA SER A 160 -5.34 0.27 -21.38
C SER A 160 -5.98 0.46 -22.77
N ALA A 161 -5.48 1.40 -23.58
CA ALA A 161 -6.02 1.72 -24.90
C ALA A 161 -5.47 0.82 -26.03
N SER A 162 -4.35 0.13 -25.83
CA SER A 162 -3.80 -0.75 -26.87
C SER A 162 -4.61 -2.06 -26.96
N SER A 163 -4.53 -2.74 -28.10
CA SER A 163 -5.04 -4.10 -28.21
C SER A 163 -4.40 -5.02 -27.15
N GLY A 164 -5.17 -6.03 -26.75
CA GLY A 164 -4.78 -6.97 -25.69
C GLY A 164 -5.16 -8.40 -26.04
N LYS A 165 -4.30 -9.34 -25.67
CA LYS A 165 -4.61 -10.77 -25.70
C LYS A 165 -4.99 -11.22 -24.29
N PRO A 166 -6.20 -11.77 -24.07
CA PRO A 166 -6.60 -12.20 -22.75
C PRO A 166 -5.76 -13.39 -22.29
N LEU A 167 -5.37 -13.37 -21.02
CA LEU A 167 -4.70 -14.45 -20.32
C LEU A 167 -5.66 -15.08 -19.31
N SER A 168 -5.49 -16.38 -19.07
CA SER A 168 -6.21 -17.10 -18.02
C SER A 168 -5.57 -16.87 -16.66
N LYS A 169 -6.36 -17.04 -15.59
CA LYS A 169 -5.88 -17.08 -14.22
C LYS A 169 -4.75 -18.11 -14.09
N ASN A 170 -3.76 -17.81 -13.24
CA ASN A 170 -2.55 -18.61 -13.01
C ASN A 170 -1.62 -18.74 -14.21
N THR A 171 -1.81 -17.97 -15.29
CA THR A 171 -0.80 -17.89 -16.36
C THR A 171 0.52 -17.41 -15.77
N ASN A 172 1.58 -18.19 -15.96
CA ASN A 172 2.93 -17.87 -15.47
C ASN A 172 3.66 -16.94 -16.45
N LEU A 173 4.08 -15.79 -15.93
CA LEU A 173 4.76 -14.72 -16.64
C LEU A 173 6.13 -14.48 -16.03
N ILE A 174 7.09 -14.09 -16.86
CA ILE A 174 8.46 -13.74 -16.45
C ILE A 174 8.67 -12.27 -16.75
N ILE A 175 9.04 -11.49 -15.73
CA ILE A 175 9.36 -10.07 -15.86
C ILE A 175 10.59 -9.90 -16.77
N GLN A 176 10.50 -8.99 -17.75
CA GLN A 176 11.56 -8.75 -18.75
C GLN A 176 12.29 -7.41 -18.57
N GLY A 177 11.81 -6.55 -17.67
CA GLY A 177 12.40 -5.22 -17.48
C GLY A 177 11.72 -4.42 -16.37
N ASN A 178 12.12 -3.16 -16.28
CA ASN A 178 11.57 -2.21 -15.31
C ASN A 178 10.10 -1.90 -15.60
N ALA A 179 9.39 -1.47 -14.57
CA ALA A 179 8.04 -0.95 -14.70
C ALA A 179 8.00 0.31 -15.58
N ALA A 180 6.91 0.46 -16.34
CA ALA A 180 6.55 1.66 -17.07
C ALA A 180 5.25 2.24 -16.50
N TYR A 181 5.14 3.57 -16.49
CA TYR A 181 3.88 4.25 -16.23
C TYR A 181 2.93 4.10 -17.41
N ASP A 182 1.64 4.38 -17.18
CA ASP A 182 0.65 4.36 -18.24
C ASP A 182 0.99 5.42 -19.31
N GLU A 183 1.02 5.02 -20.58
CA GLU A 183 1.26 5.92 -21.71
C GLU A 183 0.08 6.87 -21.98
N SER A 184 -1.11 6.56 -21.47
CA SER A 184 -2.28 7.43 -21.63
C SER A 184 -2.21 8.62 -20.67
N VAL A 185 -2.10 9.82 -21.24
CA VAL A 185 -1.97 11.09 -20.48
C VAL A 185 -3.16 11.39 -19.57
N ASP A 186 -4.36 10.93 -19.94
CA ASP A 186 -5.60 11.12 -19.18
C ASP A 186 -5.92 9.94 -18.25
N SER A 187 -4.99 8.98 -18.12
CA SER A 187 -5.19 7.81 -17.29
C SER A 187 -5.19 8.17 -15.82
N SER A 188 -6.22 7.71 -15.10
CA SER A 188 -6.27 7.74 -13.63
C SER A 188 -5.75 6.46 -13.00
N ASN A 189 -5.14 5.56 -13.79
CA ASN A 189 -4.59 4.31 -13.30
C ASN A 189 -3.43 4.59 -12.32
N GLN A 190 -3.48 3.96 -11.14
CA GLN A 190 -2.42 4.07 -10.12
C GLN A 190 -1.52 2.84 -10.09
N PHE A 191 -1.68 1.93 -11.05
CA PHE A 191 -0.80 0.77 -11.25
C PHE A 191 0.25 1.08 -12.31
N VAL A 192 1.31 0.28 -12.34
CA VAL A 192 2.31 0.32 -13.39
C VAL A 192 2.14 -0.85 -14.36
N TRP A 193 2.87 -0.81 -15.45
CA TRP A 193 2.92 -1.88 -16.44
C TRP A 193 4.28 -2.54 -16.41
N TYR A 194 4.32 -3.86 -16.35
CA TYR A 194 5.55 -4.62 -16.46
C TYR A 194 5.67 -5.24 -17.85
N PRO A 195 6.81 -5.09 -18.55
CA PRO A 195 7.11 -5.91 -19.71
C PRO A 195 7.35 -7.36 -19.26
N VAL A 196 6.67 -8.30 -19.89
CA VAL A 196 6.66 -9.72 -19.53
C VAL A 196 6.70 -10.62 -20.74
N LYS A 197 7.09 -11.87 -20.52
CA LYS A 197 6.85 -12.97 -21.45
C LYS A 197 6.17 -14.13 -20.74
N THR A 198 5.37 -14.92 -21.46
CA THR A 198 4.88 -16.20 -20.92
C THR A 198 6.04 -17.17 -20.71
N ALA A 199 5.91 -18.09 -19.74
CA ALA A 199 6.97 -19.06 -19.45
C ALA A 199 7.34 -19.94 -20.67
N ASN A 200 6.38 -20.24 -21.55
CA ASN A 200 6.60 -20.94 -22.82
C ASN A 200 7.19 -20.05 -23.94
N GLN A 201 7.49 -18.79 -23.64
CA GLN A 201 8.09 -17.77 -24.51
C GLN A 201 7.27 -17.41 -25.76
N LYS A 202 6.01 -17.88 -25.86
CA LYS A 202 5.17 -17.66 -27.04
C LYS A 202 4.58 -16.25 -27.11
N LEU A 203 4.39 -15.59 -25.97
CA LEU A 203 3.76 -14.26 -25.90
C LEU A 203 4.66 -13.31 -25.13
N VAL A 204 4.78 -12.09 -25.65
CA VAL A 204 5.52 -10.97 -25.07
C VAL A 204 4.61 -9.75 -25.09
N GLY A 205 4.65 -8.95 -24.04
CA GLY A 205 3.86 -7.71 -23.95
C GLY A 205 3.98 -7.07 -22.58
N TYR A 206 3.02 -6.21 -22.26
CA TYR A 206 2.89 -5.52 -20.99
C TYR A 206 1.69 -6.04 -20.22
N ILE A 207 1.88 -6.25 -18.92
CA ILE A 207 0.82 -6.67 -18.00
C ILE A 207 0.68 -5.61 -16.91
N SER A 208 -0.56 -5.30 -16.54
CA SER A 208 -0.82 -4.37 -15.44
C SER A 208 -0.44 -5.02 -14.11
N SER A 209 0.25 -4.25 -13.28
CA SER A 209 0.74 -4.65 -11.98
C SER A 209 -0.42 -4.95 -11.00
N ALA A 210 -1.62 -4.41 -11.25
CA ALA A 210 -2.83 -4.70 -10.47
C ALA A 210 -3.34 -6.15 -10.61
N TYR A 211 -2.96 -6.88 -11.67
CA TYR A 211 -3.51 -8.20 -11.98
C TYR A 211 -2.49 -9.33 -11.94
N ILE A 212 -1.38 -9.10 -11.24
CA ILE A 212 -0.32 -10.09 -11.06
C ILE A 212 0.07 -10.20 -9.59
N MET A 213 0.53 -11.38 -9.21
CA MET A 213 1.14 -11.63 -7.90
C MET A 213 2.48 -12.33 -8.07
N LYS A 214 3.43 -12.07 -7.16
CA LYS A 214 4.71 -12.78 -7.17
C LYS A 214 4.47 -14.26 -6.93
N LYS A 215 5.08 -15.11 -7.75
CA LYS A 215 5.11 -16.55 -7.53
C LYS A 215 6.14 -16.84 -6.44
N VAL A 216 5.66 -17.34 -5.29
CA VAL A 216 6.50 -17.79 -4.17
C VAL A 216 7.09 -19.15 -4.49
#